data_AF-A0A3M1VFH7-F1
#
_entry.id   AF-A0A3M1VFH7-F1
#
_cell.length_a   1.000
_cell.length_b   1.000
_cell.length_c   1.000
_cell.angle_alpha   90.00
_cell.angle_beta   90.00
_cell.angle_gamma   90.00
#
_symmetry.space_group_name_H-M   'P 1'
#
loop_
_entity.id
_entity.type
_entity.pdbx_description
1 polymer ?
#
loop_
_entity_poly.entity_id
_entity_poly.type
_entity_poly.pdbx_seq_one_letter_code
_entity_poly.pdbx_strand_id
1 'polypeptide(L)'
;MCARSPSLGRVRRSPRSHRRKLSASLPRSWILRSGDRGVGPPASRGFGGTSANCGARILAATQTGSRGVRGLPMRSLRGDTWWDFRLRRSGNGWRRLVRRLSRLAGFGLMFSAGVWVGMLGRRAGSTALQVPAQAALRTGPSAETRGGRVRRLYLDEFRPRSELRAAQHIVRQARFPCVNVHTHPGGLSDEQIDEMVRVMDAANIAVSVSLDGRTGARLSEHLHRLTARHPNRFVVFVRMDYVGDGDPARPETWDVNRPGFGQRMADRLTDAVKRGAVGLKLLKDLGLYLRDAEGRLIRPDDPRFDPVWQRAGELKVPVLWHCGDPVAFFRPIDRFNERWEELYRHPEWSFYGKDFPKHQELIEARNRVIARHPKTTFICAHMADIPEDLTRLGQYLDRYPNMYVELAARVAELGRQPYTAREFFLKYADRILFGTDGVPPMSELIPHWRFLETFDEYFPYEDNPFPPQGFWNIYGIGLPDDVLRKVYYENAARLIPKVGEYVQAYREARARGG
;
A
#
# COMPACT_ATOMS: atom_id res chain seq x y z
N MET A 1 53.23 6.74 22.05
CA MET A 1 53.46 6.42 23.48
C MET A 1 52.09 6.29 24.12
N CYS A 2 51.56 5.14 24.57
CA CYS A 2 52.07 3.81 24.91
C CYS A 2 52.56 3.59 26.36
N ALA A 3 51.62 3.32 27.26
CA ALA A 3 51.71 2.48 28.47
C ALA A 3 50.30 1.90 28.70
N ARG A 4 50.01 0.59 28.72
CA ARG A 4 50.53 -0.58 29.46
C ARG A 4 49.96 -0.75 30.88
N SER A 5 48.87 -1.51 30.91
CA SER A 5 48.42 -2.57 31.84
C SER A 5 49.30 -2.95 33.04
N PRO A 6 48.69 -3.54 34.09
CA PRO A 6 48.65 -5.02 34.10
C PRO A 6 47.25 -5.62 34.38
N SER A 7 47.18 -6.95 34.32
CA SER A 7 45.98 -7.78 34.54
C SER A 7 46.19 -8.78 35.66
N LEU A 8 45.11 -9.41 36.17
CA LEU A 8 44.99 -10.86 36.43
C LEU A 8 43.60 -11.19 37.04
N GLY A 9 43.11 -12.43 36.83
CA GLY A 9 41.80 -12.86 37.37
C GLY A 9 41.12 -14.03 36.62
N ARG A 10 41.77 -15.19 36.51
CA ARG A 10 41.13 -16.40 35.94
C ARG A 10 40.33 -17.17 37.00
N VAL A 11 39.08 -17.53 36.68
CA VAL A 11 38.42 -18.72 37.26
C VAL A 11 37.73 -19.52 36.15
N ARG A 12 38.01 -20.83 36.08
CA ARG A 12 37.25 -21.83 35.31
C ARG A 12 36.73 -22.88 36.29
N ARG A 13 35.44 -23.23 36.24
CA ARG A 13 34.94 -24.57 36.61
C ARG A 13 33.86 -25.02 35.62
N SER A 14 33.69 -26.34 35.53
CA SER A 14 32.96 -27.06 34.46
C SER A 14 31.54 -27.48 34.89
N PRO A 15 30.72 -28.13 34.03
CA PRO A 15 29.27 -28.05 34.13
C PRO A 15 28.62 -29.13 35.01
N ARG A 16 27.31 -28.95 35.28
CA ARG A 16 26.45 -30.01 35.82
C ARG A 16 25.30 -30.31 34.87
N SER A 17 25.30 -31.54 34.36
CA SER A 17 24.15 -32.17 33.73
C SER A 17 23.05 -32.47 34.76
N HIS A 18 21.78 -32.41 34.35
CA HIS A 18 20.69 -33.08 35.03
C HIS A 18 19.76 -33.74 34.01
N ARG A 19 19.71 -35.08 34.02
CA ARG A 19 18.62 -35.88 33.46
C ARG A 19 17.83 -36.47 34.63
N ARG A 20 16.50 -36.39 34.60
CA ARG A 20 15.62 -37.43 35.16
C ARG A 20 14.50 -37.73 34.17
N LYS A 21 13.97 -38.96 34.25
CA LYS A 21 12.89 -39.52 33.41
C LYS A 21 11.61 -39.67 34.26
N LEU A 22 10.58 -40.23 33.61
CA LEU A 22 9.37 -40.86 34.17
C LEU A 22 8.18 -39.90 34.38
N SER A 23 6.93 -40.29 34.09
CA SER A 23 6.40 -41.44 33.30
C SER A 23 4.88 -41.36 33.12
N ALA A 24 4.35 -42.04 32.08
CA ALA A 24 2.92 -42.39 31.90
C ALA A 24 1.94 -41.19 31.66
N SER A 25 0.76 -41.36 31.06
CA SER A 25 0.14 -42.51 30.35
C SER A 25 -0.82 -42.05 29.24
N LEU A 26 -0.93 -42.84 28.17
CA LEU A 26 -2.09 -42.82 27.25
C LEU A 26 -3.17 -43.80 27.77
N PRO A 27 -4.43 -43.69 27.30
CA PRO A 27 -4.90 -44.76 26.40
C PRO A 27 -5.86 -44.34 25.27
N ARG A 28 -5.78 -45.11 24.17
CA ARG A 28 -6.87 -45.65 23.31
C ARG A 28 -8.12 -44.78 23.07
N SER A 29 -8.35 -44.24 21.86
CA SER A 29 -8.69 -44.89 20.58
C SER A 29 -10.13 -45.40 20.45
N TRP A 30 -10.83 -44.95 19.41
CA TRP A 30 -12.00 -45.65 18.84
C TRP A 30 -11.84 -45.79 17.33
N ILE A 31 -12.08 -47.01 16.83
CA ILE A 31 -12.27 -47.35 15.42
C ILE A 31 -13.54 -48.20 15.38
N LEU A 32 -14.47 -47.86 14.49
CA LEU A 32 -15.47 -48.80 13.98
C LEU A 32 -15.49 -48.72 12.44
N ARG A 33 -15.86 -49.84 11.82
CA ARG A 33 -15.80 -50.11 10.37
C ARG A 33 -17.14 -50.70 9.90
N SER A 34 -17.28 -50.87 8.58
CA SER A 34 -18.42 -51.47 7.87
C SER A 34 -19.73 -50.66 7.91
N GLY A 35 -20.59 -50.68 6.90
CA GLY A 35 -20.56 -51.28 5.54
C GLY A 35 -21.68 -50.65 4.69
N ASP A 36 -22.01 -51.05 3.45
CA ASP A 36 -21.36 -51.92 2.44
C ASP A 36 -21.82 -51.47 1.02
N ARG A 37 -21.75 -52.32 -0.02
CA ARG A 37 -21.87 -52.02 -1.48
C ARG A 37 -23.30 -51.90 -2.06
N GLY A 38 -23.40 -51.28 -3.25
CA GLY A 38 -24.55 -51.31 -4.19
C GLY A 38 -24.76 -49.93 -4.88
N VAL A 39 -24.41 -49.64 -6.14
CA VAL A 39 -24.61 -50.28 -7.48
C VAL A 39 -26.04 -50.12 -8.04
N GLY A 40 -26.18 -49.31 -9.11
CA GLY A 40 -27.14 -49.58 -10.21
C GLY A 40 -28.41 -48.71 -10.34
N PRO A 41 -28.64 -48.03 -11.48
CA PRO A 41 -29.93 -47.46 -11.93
C PRO A 41 -30.66 -48.47 -12.89
N PRO A 42 -31.75 -48.18 -13.67
CA PRO A 42 -32.34 -46.87 -14.04
C PRO A 42 -33.89 -46.80 -14.23
N ALA A 43 -34.33 -45.73 -14.93
CA ALA A 43 -35.59 -45.53 -15.69
C ALA A 43 -36.84 -44.99 -14.94
N SER A 44 -37.80 -44.28 -15.58
CA SER A 44 -37.77 -43.36 -16.75
C SER A 44 -39.12 -42.63 -16.95
N ARG A 45 -39.14 -41.51 -17.70
CA ARG A 45 -40.33 -40.77 -18.25
C ARG A 45 -41.19 -40.03 -17.19
N GLY A 46 -41.92 -38.95 -17.51
CA GLY A 46 -41.94 -38.13 -18.74
C GLY A 46 -43.19 -37.22 -18.85
N PHE A 47 -43.11 -36.09 -19.58
CA PHE A 47 -44.15 -35.05 -19.80
C PHE A 47 -44.60 -34.29 -18.52
N GLY A 48 -45.16 -33.07 -18.52
CA GLY A 48 -45.50 -32.03 -19.52
C GLY A 48 -46.51 -31.07 -18.81
N GLY A 49 -46.73 -29.77 -19.09
CA GLY A 49 -46.29 -28.78 -20.07
C GLY A 49 -47.16 -27.51 -19.90
N THR A 50 -46.80 -26.39 -20.54
CA THR A 50 -47.65 -25.21 -20.88
C THR A 50 -48.51 -24.46 -19.81
N SER A 51 -48.20 -23.16 -19.62
CA SER A 51 -49.12 -21.98 -19.61
C SER A 51 -50.24 -21.82 -18.54
N ALA A 52 -50.79 -20.62 -18.23
CA ALA A 52 -50.39 -19.21 -18.31
C ALA A 52 -51.45 -18.30 -17.60
N ASN A 53 -51.26 -16.99 -17.62
CA ASN A 53 -52.24 -15.90 -17.42
C ASN A 53 -52.76 -15.51 -16.01
N CYS A 54 -52.37 -14.28 -15.68
CA CYS A 54 -52.98 -13.23 -14.85
C CYS A 54 -54.51 -13.20 -14.63
N GLY A 55 -54.90 -12.71 -13.45
CA GLY A 55 -56.23 -12.16 -13.10
C GLY A 55 -56.43 -12.16 -11.57
N ALA A 56 -56.35 -11.10 -10.76
CA ALA A 56 -56.78 -9.68 -10.81
C ALA A 56 -58.11 -9.43 -10.05
N ARG A 57 -58.17 -8.29 -9.31
CA ARG A 57 -59.26 -7.79 -8.42
C ARG A 57 -59.37 -8.50 -7.06
N ILE A 58 -59.24 -7.82 -5.89
CA ILE A 58 -59.92 -6.64 -5.28
C ILE A 58 -61.17 -7.03 -4.48
N LEU A 59 -61.11 -6.78 -3.17
CA LEU A 59 -62.21 -6.26 -2.33
C LEU A 59 -61.62 -5.65 -1.02
N ALA A 60 -62.39 -4.82 -0.31
CA ALA A 60 -61.88 -4.04 0.83
C ALA A 60 -62.94 -3.71 1.90
N ALA A 61 -62.51 -3.66 3.17
CA ALA A 61 -63.15 -3.06 4.35
C ALA A 61 -62.01 -2.80 5.37
N THR A 62 -61.82 -1.66 6.07
CA THR A 62 -62.70 -0.93 7.02
C THR A 62 -63.08 -1.81 8.23
N GLN A 63 -62.93 -1.41 9.51
CA GLN A 63 -63.08 -0.06 10.09
C GLN A 63 -62.20 0.20 11.36
N THR A 64 -61.86 1.48 11.54
CA THR A 64 -61.58 2.29 12.76
C THR A 64 -61.67 1.73 14.20
N GLY A 65 -60.74 2.16 15.07
CA GLY A 65 -60.87 2.25 16.54
C GLY A 65 -59.82 3.23 17.14
N SER A 66 -60.14 4.04 18.18
CA SER A 66 -59.22 5.09 18.68
C SER A 66 -59.55 5.65 20.09
N ARG A 67 -58.69 6.55 20.63
CA ARG A 67 -58.65 7.17 22.00
C ARG A 67 -58.01 6.24 23.06
N GLY A 68 -57.37 6.68 24.15
CA GLY A 68 -57.07 8.01 24.76
C GLY A 68 -56.81 7.81 26.29
N VAL A 69 -56.28 8.71 27.12
CA VAL A 69 -55.84 10.13 26.96
C VAL A 69 -55.04 10.63 28.21
N ARG A 70 -54.03 11.51 28.02
CA ARG A 70 -53.38 12.51 28.95
C ARG A 70 -52.70 12.14 30.30
N GLY A 71 -51.60 12.86 30.59
CA GLY A 71 -51.00 13.13 31.91
C GLY A 71 -49.82 14.14 31.83
N LEU A 72 -49.77 15.18 32.68
CA LEU A 72 -48.83 16.35 32.69
C LEU A 72 -48.84 17.01 34.10
N PRO A 73 -48.06 18.08 34.44
CA PRO A 73 -46.68 18.49 34.10
C PRO A 73 -45.86 19.02 35.34
N MET A 74 -44.58 19.44 35.17
CA MET A 74 -43.89 20.59 35.84
C MET A 74 -42.57 20.90 35.05
N ARG A 75 -42.12 22.14 34.77
CA ARG A 75 -41.56 23.26 35.61
C ARG A 75 -40.24 22.87 36.33
N SER A 76 -39.15 23.67 36.41
CA SER A 76 -38.76 25.03 35.91
C SER A 76 -37.29 25.34 36.35
N LEU A 77 -36.48 26.36 36.00
CA LEU A 77 -36.51 27.59 35.14
C LEU A 77 -35.07 28.23 35.05
N ARG A 78 -34.74 29.06 34.03
CA ARG A 78 -33.51 29.94 33.88
C ARG A 78 -32.18 29.18 33.69
N GLY A 79 -31.04 29.74 33.27
CA GLY A 79 -30.56 31.08 32.79
C GLY A 79 -29.01 30.95 32.63
N ASP A 80 -28.23 31.65 31.79
CA ASP A 80 -28.37 32.90 31.03
C ASP A 80 -27.57 32.81 29.69
N THR A 81 -27.96 33.42 28.55
CA THR A 81 -27.85 34.82 28.08
C THR A 81 -26.42 35.37 27.90
N TRP A 82 -26.10 36.18 26.87
CA TRP A 82 -26.61 36.39 25.48
C TRP A 82 -25.54 37.21 24.74
N TRP A 83 -25.35 37.05 23.43
CA TRP A 83 -24.96 38.13 22.48
C TRP A 83 -25.16 37.64 21.02
N ASP A 84 -26.32 37.98 20.45
CA ASP A 84 -26.63 37.87 19.01
C ASP A 84 -26.43 39.26 18.38
N PHE A 85 -25.78 39.33 17.21
CA PHE A 85 -25.78 40.55 16.39
C PHE A 85 -26.30 40.22 15.01
N ARG A 86 -27.47 40.77 14.70
CA ARG A 86 -28.37 40.30 13.63
C ARG A 86 -28.39 41.26 12.44
N LEU A 87 -28.96 40.75 11.34
CA LEU A 87 -29.28 41.41 10.04
C LEU A 87 -28.14 41.26 9.00
N ARG A 88 -28.43 41.02 7.70
CA ARG A 88 -29.74 40.94 7.01
C ARG A 88 -29.67 39.94 5.83
N ARG A 89 -30.82 39.38 5.42
CA ARG A 89 -30.93 38.49 4.25
C ARG A 89 -31.35 39.21 2.98
N SER A 90 -30.55 39.07 1.92
CA SER A 90 -30.93 39.03 0.50
C SER A 90 -29.79 38.31 -0.25
N GLY A 91 -29.96 37.71 -1.43
CA GLY A 91 -31.16 37.34 -2.19
C GLY A 91 -30.79 36.16 -3.14
N ASN A 92 -31.77 35.44 -3.68
CA ASN A 92 -31.49 34.25 -4.51
C ASN A 92 -30.91 34.62 -5.88
N GLY A 93 -29.70 34.15 -6.23
CA GLY A 93 -29.06 34.56 -7.50
C GLY A 93 -28.19 33.55 -8.27
N TRP A 94 -27.67 32.46 -7.68
CA TRP A 94 -26.58 31.67 -8.32
C TRP A 94 -26.83 30.18 -8.60
N ARG A 95 -27.97 29.60 -8.17
CA ARG A 95 -28.22 28.13 -8.28
C ARG A 95 -28.98 27.67 -9.53
N ARG A 96 -28.96 28.43 -10.65
CA ARG A 96 -29.64 28.03 -11.90
C ARG A 96 -28.81 28.07 -13.19
N LEU A 97 -27.56 28.55 -13.18
CA LEU A 97 -26.77 28.70 -14.41
C LEU A 97 -25.90 27.47 -14.77
N VAL A 98 -25.41 26.72 -13.78
CA VAL A 98 -24.47 25.57 -13.98
C VAL A 98 -25.20 24.25 -14.33
N ARG A 99 -26.37 24.31 -14.98
CA ARG A 99 -27.15 23.13 -15.42
C ARG A 99 -27.72 23.30 -16.84
N ARG A 100 -26.90 23.70 -17.81
CA ARG A 100 -27.31 23.63 -19.24
C ARG A 100 -26.22 23.48 -20.33
N LEU A 101 -24.93 23.37 -20.00
CA LEU A 101 -23.85 23.17 -20.96
C LEU A 101 -22.99 21.94 -20.62
N SER A 102 -23.57 20.74 -20.77
CA SER A 102 -22.87 19.46 -20.58
C SER A 102 -23.50 18.34 -21.42
N ARG A 103 -23.63 18.58 -22.74
CA ARG A 103 -24.03 17.58 -23.75
C ARG A 103 -23.36 17.88 -25.09
N LEU A 104 -22.17 17.33 -25.30
CA LEU A 104 -21.50 16.96 -26.56
C LEU A 104 -20.00 16.73 -26.25
N ALA A 105 -19.31 16.02 -27.15
CA ALA A 105 -18.00 15.38 -26.94
C ALA A 105 -18.01 14.24 -25.88
N GLY A 106 -17.27 13.15 -26.17
CA GLY A 106 -17.31 11.90 -25.40
C GLY A 106 -16.12 11.75 -24.43
N PHE A 107 -16.32 10.94 -23.38
CA PHE A 107 -15.26 10.59 -22.45
C PHE A 107 -14.42 9.42 -22.97
N GLY A 108 -13.19 9.73 -23.39
CA GLY A 108 -12.13 8.74 -23.62
C GLY A 108 -11.24 8.58 -22.39
N LEU A 109 -10.60 7.41 -22.29
CA LEU A 109 -9.61 7.02 -21.28
C LEU A 109 -8.61 8.12 -20.90
N MET A 110 -8.39 8.33 -19.59
CA MET A 110 -7.09 8.69 -19.02
C MET A 110 -7.03 8.30 -17.53
N PHE A 111 -6.19 7.32 -17.20
CA PHE A 111 -5.82 6.94 -15.83
C PHE A 111 -4.30 6.79 -15.80
N SER A 112 -3.60 7.93 -15.80
CA SER A 112 -2.15 8.08 -15.64
C SER A 112 -1.85 9.58 -15.52
N ALA A 113 -1.40 10.05 -14.35
CA ALA A 113 -1.02 11.43 -14.11
C ALA A 113 0.40 11.52 -13.51
N GLY A 114 1.37 10.91 -14.19
CA GLY A 114 2.78 11.16 -13.92
C GLY A 114 3.16 12.56 -14.45
N VAL A 115 3.81 13.37 -13.62
CA VAL A 115 4.21 14.73 -14.01
C VAL A 115 5.42 14.66 -14.96
N TRP A 116 5.29 15.30 -16.13
CA TRP A 116 6.42 15.58 -17.02
C TRP A 116 6.35 17.02 -17.51
N VAL A 117 7.42 17.78 -17.27
CA VAL A 117 7.63 19.11 -17.85
C VAL A 117 8.62 18.95 -19.00
N GLY A 118 8.23 19.40 -20.20
CA GLY A 118 9.05 19.22 -21.41
C GLY A 118 10.27 20.14 -21.45
N MET A 119 11.40 19.61 -21.91
CA MET A 119 12.62 20.38 -22.18
C MET A 119 12.90 20.42 -23.70
N LEU A 120 13.02 21.63 -24.26
CA LEU A 120 13.56 21.85 -25.61
C LEU A 120 15.05 22.18 -25.48
N GLY A 121 15.90 21.29 -26.01
CA GLY A 121 17.35 21.32 -25.74
C GLY A 121 18.18 22.23 -26.66
N ARG A 122 19.43 22.44 -26.25
CA ARG A 122 20.56 22.84 -27.12
C ARG A 122 21.79 21.97 -26.81
N ARG A 123 22.64 21.76 -27.81
CA ARG A 123 23.85 20.91 -27.75
C ARG A 123 25.12 21.72 -27.44
N ALA A 124 26.13 20.97 -27.00
CA ALA A 124 27.57 21.25 -27.01
C ALA A 124 28.13 22.26 -25.99
N GLY A 125 29.29 21.90 -25.42
CA GLY A 125 30.03 22.69 -24.43
C GLY A 125 30.76 21.80 -23.43
N SER A 126 31.98 21.38 -23.75
CA SER A 126 32.82 20.56 -22.85
C SER A 126 33.64 21.45 -21.91
N THR A 127 33.31 21.48 -20.63
CA THR A 127 34.11 22.17 -19.58
C THR A 127 34.20 21.33 -18.31
N ALA A 128 35.25 21.55 -17.54
CA ALA A 128 35.60 20.72 -16.38
C ALA A 128 34.66 20.92 -15.17
N LEU A 129 34.53 19.88 -14.36
CA LEU A 129 33.83 19.89 -13.06
C LEU A 129 34.53 20.84 -12.08
N GLN A 130 34.08 22.09 -12.01
CA GLN A 130 34.34 22.97 -10.88
C GLN A 130 33.32 22.69 -9.77
N VAL A 131 33.80 22.59 -8.53
CA VAL A 131 32.95 22.57 -7.34
C VAL A 131 32.18 23.89 -7.28
N PRO A 132 30.84 23.89 -7.10
CA PRO A 132 30.08 25.12 -7.02
C PRO A 132 30.50 25.91 -5.77
N ALA A 133 31.22 27.00 -5.99
CA ALA A 133 31.50 27.98 -4.95
C ALA A 133 30.18 28.54 -4.37
N GLN A 134 30.21 28.95 -3.10
CA GLN A 134 29.06 29.48 -2.39
C GLN A 134 28.38 30.59 -3.20
N ALA A 135 27.14 30.35 -3.64
CA ALA A 135 26.38 31.32 -4.41
C ALA A 135 26.12 32.56 -3.55
N ALA A 136 26.82 33.65 -3.84
CA ALA A 136 26.77 34.87 -3.05
C ALA A 136 25.33 35.40 -2.95
N LEU A 137 24.83 35.53 -1.72
CA LEU A 137 23.50 36.03 -1.43
C LEU A 137 23.36 37.48 -1.93
N ARG A 138 22.73 37.65 -3.09
CA ARG A 138 22.21 38.96 -3.52
C ARG A 138 21.01 39.32 -2.65
N THR A 139 21.30 39.90 -1.49
CA THR A 139 20.30 40.49 -0.59
C THR A 139 19.72 41.76 -1.23
N GLY A 140 18.76 41.58 -2.13
CA GLY A 140 17.87 42.66 -2.54
C GLY A 140 17.08 43.18 -1.33
N PRO A 141 16.59 44.44 -1.36
CA PRO A 141 15.89 45.04 -0.22
C PRO A 141 14.64 44.22 0.14
N SER A 142 14.54 43.82 1.41
CA SER A 142 13.53 42.90 1.91
C SER A 142 12.12 43.52 1.89
N ALA A 143 11.21 42.91 1.12
CA ALA A 143 9.83 43.38 0.97
C ALA A 143 8.90 43.04 2.18
N GLU A 144 9.48 42.70 3.34
CA GLU A 144 8.78 41.95 4.40
C GLU A 144 8.24 42.79 5.56
N THR A 145 8.66 44.06 5.68
CA THR A 145 8.28 44.97 6.78
C THR A 145 7.63 46.25 6.30
N ARG A 146 6.32 46.22 6.04
CA ARG A 146 5.52 47.45 5.90
C ARG A 146 5.19 48.01 7.28
N GLY A 147 5.74 49.19 7.61
CA GLY A 147 5.47 49.87 8.89
C GLY A 147 6.02 49.12 10.12
N GLY A 148 7.19 48.48 9.99
CA GLY A 148 7.87 47.81 11.11
C GLY A 148 7.24 46.51 11.61
N ARG A 149 6.12 46.06 11.02
CA ARG A 149 5.49 44.77 11.33
C ARG A 149 5.84 43.74 10.26
N VAL A 150 6.18 42.53 10.70
CA VAL A 150 6.46 41.38 9.81
C VAL A 150 5.17 40.94 9.11
N ARG A 151 5.28 40.63 7.82
CA ARG A 151 4.19 40.08 7.00
C ARG A 151 3.66 38.76 7.57
N ARG A 152 2.33 38.58 7.62
CA ARG A 152 1.72 37.25 7.84
C ARG A 152 2.06 36.35 6.64
N LEU A 153 2.59 35.17 6.92
CA LEU A 153 2.76 34.09 5.95
C LEU A 153 1.55 33.15 5.95
N TYR A 154 1.28 32.54 4.80
CA TYR A 154 0.37 31.40 4.66
C TYR A 154 1.13 30.06 4.73
N LEU A 155 0.43 28.92 4.79
CA LEU A 155 1.04 27.59 5.04
C LEU A 155 1.87 27.09 3.84
N ASP A 156 1.49 27.48 2.63
CA ASP A 156 2.22 27.30 1.38
C ASP A 156 3.48 28.17 1.31
N GLU A 157 3.47 29.36 1.91
CA GLU A 157 4.64 30.24 2.02
C GLU A 157 5.63 29.84 3.14
N PHE A 158 5.15 29.17 4.19
CA PHE A 158 5.94 28.88 5.38
C PHE A 158 6.98 27.78 5.13
N ARG A 159 8.18 28.16 4.69
CA ARG A 159 9.31 27.26 4.41
C ARG A 159 10.54 27.60 5.26
N PRO A 160 10.52 27.27 6.57
CA PRO A 160 11.66 27.49 7.45
C PRO A 160 12.87 26.67 7.00
N ARG A 161 14.06 27.26 7.06
CA ARG A 161 15.34 26.53 6.95
C ARG A 161 15.74 26.08 8.35
N SER A 162 16.30 24.88 8.47
CA SER A 162 16.72 24.37 9.78
C SER A 162 18.05 24.99 10.20
N GLU A 163 18.07 25.61 11.38
CA GLU A 163 19.31 26.05 12.03
C GLU A 163 19.98 24.94 12.86
N LEU A 164 19.43 23.73 12.87
CA LEU A 164 20.07 22.56 13.47
C LEU A 164 21.41 22.27 12.76
N ARG A 165 22.41 21.83 13.54
CA ARG A 165 23.74 21.44 13.06
C ARG A 165 24.04 19.98 13.42
N ALA A 166 23.16 19.09 12.95
CA ALA A 166 23.33 17.64 13.07
C ALA A 166 24.29 17.09 11.98
N ALA A 167 24.77 15.86 12.20
CA ALA A 167 25.54 15.13 11.19
C ALA A 167 24.68 14.82 9.95
N GLN A 168 25.32 14.76 8.77
CA GLN A 168 24.64 14.49 7.49
C GLN A 168 25.45 13.54 6.61
N HIS A 169 24.83 12.44 6.17
CA HIS A 169 25.43 11.41 5.33
C HIS A 169 24.57 11.19 4.08
N ILE A 170 25.12 11.51 2.90
CA ILE A 170 24.43 11.32 1.61
C ILE A 170 24.70 9.90 1.10
N VAL A 171 23.90 8.94 1.59
CA VAL A 171 23.98 7.53 1.18
C VAL A 171 23.36 7.36 -0.22
N ARG A 172 24.19 7.12 -1.24
CA ARG A 172 23.77 7.03 -2.66
C ARG A 172 23.45 5.61 -3.15
N GLN A 173 23.85 4.58 -2.40
CA GLN A 173 23.64 3.17 -2.75
C GLN A 173 23.32 2.39 -1.49
N ALA A 174 22.45 1.38 -1.59
CA ALA A 174 22.19 0.45 -0.50
C ALA A 174 23.48 -0.33 -0.16
N ARG A 175 23.78 -0.46 1.14
CA ARG A 175 24.98 -1.17 1.66
C ARG A 175 25.04 -2.65 1.31
N PHE A 176 23.89 -3.25 1.00
CA PHE A 176 23.78 -4.60 0.44
C PHE A 176 22.88 -4.57 -0.81
N PRO A 177 23.02 -5.55 -1.73
CA PRO A 177 22.16 -5.63 -2.91
C PRO A 177 20.68 -5.61 -2.51
N CYS A 178 19.90 -4.73 -3.13
CA CYS A 178 18.52 -4.48 -2.74
C CYS A 178 17.52 -5.00 -3.77
N VAL A 179 16.34 -5.42 -3.31
CA VAL A 179 15.20 -5.82 -4.12
C VAL A 179 14.07 -4.84 -3.84
N ASN A 180 13.64 -4.09 -4.86
CA ASN A 180 12.50 -3.20 -4.75
C ASN A 180 11.22 -3.98 -5.04
N VAL A 181 10.45 -4.34 -4.00
CA VAL A 181 9.23 -5.15 -4.17
C VAL A 181 8.00 -4.37 -4.64
N HIS A 182 8.12 -3.05 -4.81
CA HIS A 182 7.01 -2.17 -5.12
C HIS A 182 7.37 -1.16 -6.21
N THR A 183 7.26 -1.56 -7.49
CA THR A 183 7.49 -0.64 -8.63
C THR A 183 6.41 -0.72 -9.70
N HIS A 184 6.26 0.40 -10.42
CA HIS A 184 5.21 0.63 -11.42
C HIS A 184 5.74 1.08 -12.80
N PRO A 185 6.73 0.39 -13.42
CA PRO A 185 7.30 0.76 -14.72
C PRO A 185 6.37 0.57 -15.93
N GLY A 186 5.15 0.04 -15.76
CA GLY A 186 4.23 -0.27 -16.87
C GLY A 186 3.88 0.89 -17.80
N GLY A 187 3.98 2.15 -17.34
CA GLY A 187 3.75 3.35 -18.14
C GLY A 187 5.00 3.98 -18.79
N LEU A 188 6.20 3.45 -18.53
CA LEU A 188 7.47 4.00 -19.03
C LEU A 188 7.75 3.59 -20.49
N SER A 189 8.49 4.42 -21.23
CA SER A 189 9.13 4.02 -22.48
C SER A 189 10.30 3.05 -22.25
N ASP A 190 10.83 2.43 -23.30
CA ASP A 190 11.94 1.48 -23.17
C ASP A 190 13.26 2.20 -22.81
N GLU A 191 13.45 3.44 -23.25
CA GLU A 191 14.58 4.31 -22.83
C GLU A 191 14.48 4.71 -21.35
N GLN A 192 13.25 4.89 -20.84
CA GLN A 192 12.99 5.15 -19.43
C GLN A 192 13.19 3.89 -18.58
N ILE A 193 12.95 2.68 -19.12
CA ILE A 193 13.33 1.42 -18.47
C ILE A 193 14.86 1.27 -18.46
N ASP A 194 15.55 1.59 -19.56
CA ASP A 194 17.02 1.60 -19.57
C ASP A 194 17.60 2.57 -18.51
N GLU A 195 17.00 3.75 -18.34
CA GLU A 195 17.40 4.70 -17.28
C GLU A 195 17.07 4.17 -15.88
N MET A 196 15.88 3.57 -15.68
CA MET A 196 15.55 2.89 -14.42
C MET A 196 16.62 1.88 -14.03
N VAL A 197 17.13 1.09 -14.98
CA VAL A 197 18.18 0.10 -14.72
C VAL A 197 19.52 0.75 -14.40
N ARG A 198 19.88 1.88 -15.03
CA ARG A 198 21.08 2.68 -14.65
C ARG A 198 20.97 3.20 -13.22
N VAL A 199 19.81 3.74 -12.83
CA VAL A 199 19.53 4.20 -11.46
C VAL A 199 19.57 3.02 -10.47
N MET A 200 19.00 1.87 -10.82
CA MET A 200 19.10 0.65 -10.03
C MET A 200 20.56 0.23 -9.80
N ASP A 201 21.42 0.26 -10.83
CA ASP A 201 22.83 -0.10 -10.71
C ASP A 201 23.65 0.88 -9.86
N ALA A 202 23.39 2.18 -10.01
CA ALA A 202 23.97 3.22 -9.18
C ALA A 202 23.51 3.12 -7.71
N ALA A 203 22.27 2.67 -7.48
CA ALA A 203 21.67 2.52 -6.13
C ALA A 203 21.92 1.15 -5.48
N ASN A 204 22.61 0.22 -6.16
CA ASN A 204 22.79 -1.18 -5.74
C ASN A 204 21.46 -1.99 -5.62
N ILE A 205 20.45 -1.65 -6.41
CA ILE A 205 19.21 -2.42 -6.56
C ILE A 205 19.43 -3.52 -7.59
N ALA A 206 19.47 -4.77 -7.13
CA ALA A 206 19.64 -5.95 -7.95
C ALA A 206 18.40 -6.23 -8.83
N VAL A 207 17.22 -6.24 -8.22
CA VAL A 207 15.97 -6.70 -8.84
C VAL A 207 14.83 -5.74 -8.51
N SER A 208 13.95 -5.50 -9.47
CA SER A 208 12.70 -4.75 -9.29
C SER A 208 11.48 -5.62 -9.56
N VAL A 209 10.46 -5.52 -8.71
CA VAL A 209 9.17 -6.19 -8.88
C VAL A 209 8.21 -5.21 -9.52
N SER A 210 7.85 -5.42 -10.80
CA SER A 210 6.77 -4.67 -11.45
C SER A 210 5.41 -5.25 -11.06
N LEU A 211 4.53 -4.38 -10.59
CA LEU A 211 3.18 -4.74 -10.15
C LEU A 211 2.13 -4.41 -11.24
N ASP A 212 2.54 -4.41 -12.50
CA ASP A 212 1.76 -3.95 -13.67
C ASP A 212 1.25 -5.07 -14.58
N GLY A 213 1.64 -6.31 -14.32
CA GLY A 213 1.26 -7.45 -15.16
C GLY A 213 -0.26 -7.55 -15.29
N ARG A 214 -0.77 -7.50 -16.53
CA ARG A 214 -2.19 -7.78 -16.82
C ARG A 214 -2.37 -9.26 -17.11
N THR A 215 -3.60 -9.74 -17.17
CA THR A 215 -3.94 -11.12 -17.54
C THR A 215 -3.67 -11.42 -19.02
N GLY A 216 -3.48 -12.70 -19.37
CA GLY A 216 -3.38 -13.18 -20.76
C GLY A 216 -2.14 -12.71 -21.54
N ALA A 217 -2.32 -12.40 -22.83
CA ALA A 217 -1.24 -12.01 -23.74
C ALA A 217 -0.43 -10.80 -23.24
N ARG A 218 -1.11 -9.80 -22.68
CA ARG A 218 -0.52 -8.59 -22.09
C ARG A 218 0.49 -8.85 -20.97
N LEU A 219 0.40 -10.00 -20.29
CA LEU A 219 1.43 -10.43 -19.34
C LEU A 219 2.75 -10.74 -20.04
N SER A 220 2.65 -11.41 -21.19
CA SER A 220 3.78 -11.93 -21.96
C SER A 220 4.50 -10.78 -22.67
N GLU A 221 3.72 -9.82 -23.20
CA GLU A 221 4.20 -8.54 -23.74
C GLU A 221 5.01 -7.76 -22.68
N HIS A 222 4.43 -7.55 -21.48
CA HIS A 222 5.08 -6.79 -20.41
C HIS A 222 6.31 -7.50 -19.81
N LEU A 223 6.24 -8.83 -19.64
CA LEU A 223 7.39 -9.64 -19.25
C LEU A 223 8.54 -9.54 -20.27
N HIS A 224 8.24 -9.66 -21.56
CA HIS A 224 9.23 -9.55 -22.62
C HIS A 224 9.87 -8.16 -22.64
N ARG A 225 9.06 -7.10 -22.59
CA ARG A 225 9.54 -5.70 -22.60
C ARG A 225 10.52 -5.40 -21.46
N LEU A 226 10.23 -5.88 -20.25
CA LEU A 226 11.12 -5.72 -19.09
C LEU A 226 12.37 -6.62 -19.16
N THR A 227 12.24 -7.87 -19.59
CA THR A 227 13.32 -8.87 -19.40
C THR A 227 14.19 -9.14 -20.63
N ALA A 228 13.76 -8.79 -21.85
CA ALA A 228 14.54 -9.04 -23.06
C ALA A 228 15.80 -8.16 -23.17
N ARG A 229 15.72 -6.89 -22.75
CA ARG A 229 16.87 -5.98 -22.66
C ARG A 229 17.65 -6.16 -21.35
N HIS A 230 16.93 -6.46 -20.27
CA HIS A 230 17.44 -6.44 -18.88
C HIS A 230 17.19 -7.78 -18.17
N PRO A 231 17.84 -8.87 -18.63
CA PRO A 231 17.65 -10.19 -18.05
C PRO A 231 17.99 -10.20 -16.55
N ASN A 232 17.19 -10.92 -15.78
CA ASN A 232 17.30 -11.05 -14.32
C ASN A 232 17.14 -9.74 -13.51
N ARG A 233 16.84 -8.58 -14.13
CA ARG A 233 16.61 -7.31 -13.40
C ARG A 233 15.17 -7.12 -12.96
N PHE A 234 14.22 -7.82 -13.58
CA PHE A 234 12.79 -7.66 -13.31
C PHE A 234 12.08 -8.98 -13.06
N VAL A 235 11.13 -8.97 -12.13
CA VAL A 235 10.05 -9.96 -12.02
C VAL A 235 8.70 -9.26 -12.01
N VAL A 236 7.63 -9.96 -12.38
CA VAL A 236 6.29 -9.38 -12.57
C VAL A 236 5.26 -10.07 -11.67
N PHE A 237 4.44 -9.28 -10.98
CA PHE A 237 3.19 -9.76 -10.38
C PHE A 237 2.04 -9.45 -11.34
N VAL A 238 1.11 -10.39 -11.48
CA VAL A 238 -0.14 -10.16 -12.21
C VAL A 238 -1.13 -9.43 -11.32
N ARG A 239 -1.88 -8.44 -11.83
CA ARG A 239 -2.95 -7.76 -11.11
C ARG A 239 -4.22 -8.61 -11.06
N MET A 240 -5.02 -8.43 -10.02
CA MET A 240 -6.39 -8.96 -9.98
C MET A 240 -7.22 -8.38 -11.13
N ASP A 241 -7.89 -9.25 -11.91
CA ASP A 241 -8.70 -8.87 -13.07
C ASP A 241 -10.19 -9.03 -12.76
N TYR A 242 -10.82 -7.94 -12.31
CA TYR A 242 -12.25 -7.90 -12.00
C TYR A 242 -13.15 -7.81 -13.23
N VAL A 243 -12.60 -7.33 -14.36
CA VAL A 243 -13.38 -7.02 -15.58
C VAL A 243 -13.53 -8.27 -16.43
N GLY A 244 -12.43 -8.99 -16.68
CA GLY A 244 -12.37 -10.10 -17.63
C GLY A 244 -12.96 -9.70 -18.99
N ASP A 245 -13.81 -10.55 -19.54
CA ASP A 245 -14.54 -10.34 -20.80
C ASP A 245 -15.79 -9.45 -20.61
N GLY A 246 -15.70 -8.47 -19.69
CA GLY A 246 -16.69 -7.42 -19.47
C GLY A 246 -16.34 -6.14 -20.20
N ASP A 247 -17.30 -5.23 -20.32
CA ASP A 247 -17.08 -3.90 -20.89
C ASP A 247 -16.55 -2.97 -19.77
N PRO A 248 -15.33 -2.39 -19.91
CA PRO A 248 -14.76 -1.49 -18.89
C PRO A 248 -15.63 -0.27 -18.57
N ALA A 249 -16.51 0.17 -19.47
CA ALA A 249 -17.43 1.28 -19.24
C ALA A 249 -18.74 0.89 -18.54
N ARG A 250 -18.98 -0.41 -18.32
CA ARG A 250 -20.23 -0.98 -17.76
C ARG A 250 -19.96 -2.00 -16.64
N PRO A 251 -19.80 -1.55 -15.38
CA PRO A 251 -19.48 -2.41 -14.23
C PRO A 251 -20.43 -3.59 -14.00
N GLU A 252 -21.70 -3.46 -14.39
CA GLU A 252 -22.69 -4.54 -14.33
C GLU A 252 -22.33 -5.74 -15.22
N THR A 253 -21.50 -5.53 -16.25
CA THR A 253 -21.04 -6.59 -17.16
C THR A 253 -19.75 -7.29 -16.70
N TRP A 254 -19.05 -6.74 -15.70
CA TRP A 254 -17.73 -7.21 -15.27
C TRP A 254 -17.77 -8.63 -14.69
N ASP A 255 -16.70 -9.40 -14.91
CA ASP A 255 -16.63 -10.80 -14.51
C ASP A 255 -16.78 -11.02 -12.99
N VAL A 256 -16.39 -10.05 -12.15
CA VAL A 256 -16.57 -10.07 -10.69
C VAL A 256 -18.04 -10.14 -10.23
N ASN A 257 -18.97 -9.77 -11.10
CA ASN A 257 -20.42 -9.86 -10.90
C ASN A 257 -21.03 -11.17 -11.44
N ARG A 258 -20.26 -12.01 -12.13
CA ARG A 258 -20.73 -13.27 -12.71
C ARG A 258 -20.43 -14.45 -11.76
N PRO A 259 -21.40 -15.36 -11.49
CA PRO A 259 -21.18 -16.52 -10.63
C PRO A 259 -19.91 -17.31 -10.97
N GLY A 260 -19.17 -17.78 -9.97
CA GLY A 260 -17.92 -18.52 -10.14
C GLY A 260 -16.68 -17.67 -10.45
N PHE A 261 -16.74 -16.33 -10.30
CA PHE A 261 -15.61 -15.42 -10.54
C PHE A 261 -14.29 -15.89 -9.92
N GLY A 262 -14.29 -16.22 -8.63
CA GLY A 262 -13.09 -16.64 -7.90
C GLY A 262 -12.38 -17.82 -8.55
N GLN A 263 -13.13 -18.78 -9.09
CA GLN A 263 -12.54 -19.92 -9.79
C GLN A 263 -11.89 -19.48 -11.11
N ARG A 264 -12.61 -18.73 -11.96
CA ARG A 264 -12.04 -18.18 -13.21
C ARG A 264 -10.79 -17.35 -12.96
N MET A 265 -10.79 -16.51 -11.92
CA MET A 265 -9.65 -15.66 -11.59
C MET A 265 -8.49 -16.45 -10.96
N ALA A 266 -8.76 -17.51 -10.19
CA ALA A 266 -7.74 -18.47 -9.76
C ALA A 266 -7.11 -19.19 -10.95
N ASP A 267 -7.89 -19.54 -11.98
CA ASP A 267 -7.38 -20.20 -13.19
C ASP A 267 -6.61 -19.22 -14.09
N ARG A 268 -7.03 -17.93 -14.16
CA ARG A 268 -6.21 -16.84 -14.75
C ARG A 268 -4.88 -16.64 -14.01
N LEU A 269 -4.85 -16.74 -12.68
CA LEU A 269 -3.60 -16.71 -11.90
C LEU A 269 -2.70 -17.91 -12.23
N THR A 270 -3.26 -19.10 -12.42
CA THR A 270 -2.49 -20.30 -12.83
C THR A 270 -1.88 -20.13 -14.23
N ASP A 271 -2.62 -19.59 -15.20
CA ASP A 271 -2.10 -19.24 -16.52
C ASP A 271 -1.00 -18.17 -16.42
N ALA A 272 -1.20 -17.13 -15.60
CA ALA A 272 -0.21 -16.08 -15.37
C ALA A 272 1.11 -16.61 -14.78
N VAL A 273 1.05 -17.50 -13.79
CA VAL A 273 2.24 -18.13 -13.21
C VAL A 273 2.94 -19.06 -14.21
N LYS A 274 2.18 -19.82 -15.02
CA LYS A 274 2.75 -20.60 -16.14
C LYS A 274 3.48 -19.73 -17.18
N ARG A 275 3.00 -18.51 -17.42
CA ARG A 275 3.65 -17.49 -18.28
C ARG A 275 4.85 -16.80 -17.62
N GLY A 276 5.09 -17.03 -16.33
CA GLY A 276 6.26 -16.54 -15.61
C GLY A 276 6.02 -15.37 -14.65
N ALA A 277 4.77 -15.00 -14.35
CA ALA A 277 4.48 -14.15 -13.19
C ALA A 277 4.84 -14.88 -11.89
N VAL A 278 5.26 -14.13 -10.87
CA VAL A 278 5.77 -14.67 -9.59
C VAL A 278 4.96 -14.22 -8.38
N GLY A 279 3.80 -13.59 -8.58
CA GLY A 279 2.95 -13.04 -7.53
C GLY A 279 1.66 -12.44 -8.06
N LEU A 280 0.76 -12.08 -7.14
CA LEU A 280 -0.53 -11.42 -7.41
C LEU A 280 -0.55 -10.02 -6.74
N LYS A 281 -0.86 -8.96 -7.49
CA LYS A 281 -1.06 -7.59 -6.97
C LYS A 281 -2.55 -7.32 -6.77
N LEU A 282 -2.89 -6.78 -5.60
CA LEU A 282 -4.15 -6.08 -5.34
C LEU A 282 -3.93 -4.58 -5.16
N LEU A 283 -4.95 -3.84 -5.59
CA LEU A 283 -5.10 -2.40 -5.46
C LEU A 283 -6.28 -2.10 -4.52
N LYS A 284 -6.25 -0.92 -3.91
CA LYS A 284 -7.25 -0.43 -2.94
C LYS A 284 -8.68 -0.30 -3.49
N ASP A 285 -8.88 -0.47 -4.80
CA ASP A 285 -10.20 -0.59 -5.43
C ASP A 285 -11.11 -1.60 -4.73
N LEU A 286 -10.57 -2.76 -4.34
CA LEU A 286 -11.29 -3.75 -3.53
C LEU A 286 -11.41 -3.25 -2.08
N GLY A 287 -12.61 -2.80 -1.72
CA GLY A 287 -12.93 -2.26 -0.41
C GLY A 287 -13.12 -0.74 -0.35
N LEU A 288 -12.78 0.00 -1.42
CA LEU A 288 -13.08 1.44 -1.53
C LEU A 288 -13.99 1.77 -2.71
N TYR A 289 -13.66 1.28 -3.92
CA TYR A 289 -14.34 1.68 -5.16
C TYR A 289 -15.21 0.57 -5.76
N LEU A 290 -14.75 -0.68 -5.78
CA LEU A 290 -15.39 -1.78 -6.49
C LEU A 290 -16.83 -2.04 -5.98
N ARG A 291 -17.81 -1.96 -6.89
CA ARG A 291 -19.24 -2.21 -6.60
C ARG A 291 -19.73 -3.50 -7.23
N ASP A 292 -20.71 -4.14 -6.59
CA ASP A 292 -21.45 -5.26 -7.18
C ASP A 292 -22.57 -4.78 -8.14
N ALA A 293 -23.26 -5.73 -8.79
CA ALA A 293 -24.36 -5.43 -9.71
C ALA A 293 -25.55 -4.72 -9.05
N GLU A 294 -25.68 -4.80 -7.72
CA GLU A 294 -26.67 -4.05 -6.93
C GLU A 294 -26.13 -2.69 -6.44
N GLY A 295 -24.94 -2.28 -6.88
CA GLY A 295 -24.30 -1.00 -6.53
C GLY A 295 -23.68 -0.94 -5.13
N ARG A 296 -23.62 -2.07 -4.40
CA ARG A 296 -23.08 -2.15 -3.05
C ARG A 296 -21.57 -2.31 -3.10
N LEU A 297 -20.86 -1.78 -2.10
CA LEU A 297 -19.41 -1.92 -1.99
C LEU A 297 -19.01 -3.37 -1.76
N ILE A 298 -18.18 -3.93 -2.66
CA ILE A 298 -17.57 -5.25 -2.47
C ILE A 298 -16.45 -5.12 -1.43
N ARG A 299 -16.55 -5.91 -0.37
CA ARG A 299 -15.63 -5.88 0.78
C ARG A 299 -14.37 -6.73 0.50
N PRO A 300 -13.22 -6.41 1.12
CA PRO A 300 -12.02 -7.24 1.04
C PRO A 300 -12.22 -8.71 1.48
N ASP A 301 -13.16 -8.96 2.40
CA ASP A 301 -13.44 -10.29 2.97
C ASP A 301 -14.56 -11.09 2.30
N ASP A 302 -15.09 -10.61 1.17
CA ASP A 302 -16.10 -11.31 0.37
C ASP A 302 -15.60 -12.72 -0.06
N PRO A 303 -16.34 -13.80 0.28
CA PRO A 303 -15.92 -15.17 -0.04
C PRO A 303 -15.73 -15.47 -1.53
N ARG A 304 -16.25 -14.64 -2.46
CA ARG A 304 -16.06 -14.83 -3.91
C ARG A 304 -14.59 -14.83 -4.34
N PHE A 305 -13.69 -14.27 -3.52
CA PHE A 305 -12.26 -14.23 -3.78
C PHE A 305 -11.46 -15.38 -3.13
N ASP A 306 -12.05 -16.16 -2.21
CA ASP A 306 -11.35 -17.22 -1.48
C ASP A 306 -10.64 -18.27 -2.37
N PRO A 307 -11.17 -18.68 -3.55
CA PRO A 307 -10.44 -19.58 -4.46
C PRO A 307 -9.14 -18.96 -5.01
N VAL A 308 -9.07 -17.64 -5.19
CA VAL A 308 -7.85 -16.95 -5.67
C VAL A 308 -6.77 -16.94 -4.59
N TRP A 309 -7.17 -16.70 -3.34
CA TRP A 309 -6.27 -16.76 -2.18
C TRP A 309 -5.72 -18.16 -1.96
N GLN A 310 -6.58 -19.19 -2.03
CA GLN A 310 -6.17 -20.58 -1.94
C GLN A 310 -5.18 -20.93 -3.07
N ARG A 311 -5.50 -20.55 -4.31
CA ARG A 311 -4.67 -20.84 -5.48
C ARG A 311 -3.29 -20.17 -5.43
N ALA A 312 -3.19 -18.95 -4.91
CA ALA A 312 -1.88 -18.31 -4.69
C ALA A 312 -0.98 -19.15 -3.74
N GLY A 313 -1.57 -19.70 -2.67
CA GLY A 313 -0.88 -20.64 -1.77
C GLY A 313 -0.52 -21.97 -2.42
N GLU A 314 -1.42 -22.55 -3.24
CA GLU A 314 -1.15 -23.78 -4.02
C GLU A 314 0.02 -23.60 -5.01
N LEU A 315 0.07 -22.45 -5.68
CA LEU A 315 1.14 -22.07 -6.63
C LEU A 315 2.40 -21.57 -5.93
N LYS A 316 2.39 -21.40 -4.61
CA LYS A 316 3.48 -20.83 -3.79
C LYS A 316 3.93 -19.43 -4.25
N VAL A 317 2.98 -18.60 -4.67
CA VAL A 317 3.22 -17.20 -5.05
C VAL A 317 2.60 -16.24 -4.03
N PRO A 318 3.29 -15.17 -3.60
CA PRO A 318 2.75 -14.21 -2.65
C PRO A 318 1.71 -13.28 -3.27
N VAL A 319 0.80 -12.80 -2.43
CA VAL A 319 -0.21 -11.77 -2.76
C VAL A 319 0.24 -10.44 -2.16
N LEU A 320 0.68 -9.48 -2.98
CA LEU A 320 0.97 -8.12 -2.54
C LEU A 320 -0.32 -7.29 -2.57
N TRP A 321 -0.78 -6.83 -1.40
CA TRP A 321 -2.10 -6.22 -1.22
C TRP A 321 -1.99 -4.81 -0.63
N HIS A 322 -2.24 -3.81 -1.47
CA HIS A 322 -2.58 -2.43 -1.07
C HIS A 322 -4.08 -2.36 -0.83
N CYS A 323 -4.51 -2.11 0.41
CA CYS A 323 -5.92 -2.17 0.79
C CYS A 323 -6.51 -0.81 1.18
N GLY A 324 -5.67 0.16 1.56
CA GLY A 324 -6.08 1.51 1.92
C GLY A 324 -4.91 2.50 1.90
N ASP A 325 -5.18 3.74 2.27
CA ASP A 325 -4.21 4.84 2.35
C ASP A 325 -4.06 5.30 3.83
N PRO A 326 -3.19 6.28 4.17
CA PRO A 326 -2.96 6.71 5.56
C PRO A 326 -4.25 7.00 6.34
N VAL A 327 -4.26 6.75 7.65
CA VAL A 327 -5.47 6.81 8.49
C VAL A 327 -6.11 8.21 8.47
N ALA A 328 -5.31 9.24 8.20
CA ALA A 328 -5.70 10.63 8.03
C ALA A 328 -6.62 10.89 6.82
N PHE A 329 -6.53 10.10 5.74
CA PHE A 329 -7.40 10.24 4.57
C PHE A 329 -8.85 9.81 4.86
N PHE A 330 -9.07 9.07 5.96
CA PHE A 330 -10.38 8.67 6.47
C PHE A 330 -10.90 9.62 7.58
N ARG A 331 -10.32 10.82 7.71
CA ARG A 331 -10.69 11.86 8.69
C ARG A 331 -11.19 13.13 7.98
N PRO A 332 -11.95 14.02 8.65
CA PRO A 332 -12.33 15.30 8.09
C PRO A 332 -11.13 16.08 7.55
N ILE A 333 -11.29 16.77 6.41
CA ILE A 333 -10.27 17.71 5.91
C ILE A 333 -10.43 19.02 6.68
N ASP A 334 -9.89 19.07 7.91
CA ASP A 334 -9.92 20.24 8.78
C ASP A 334 -8.57 20.50 9.48
N ARG A 335 -8.54 21.50 10.36
CA ARG A 335 -7.34 21.96 11.10
C ARG A 335 -6.68 20.91 12.01
N PHE A 336 -7.29 19.75 12.21
CA PHE A 336 -6.74 18.65 13.02
C PHE A 336 -6.23 17.48 12.16
N ASN A 337 -6.33 17.57 10.83
CA ASN A 337 -5.85 16.53 9.93
C ASN A 337 -4.37 16.77 9.58
N GLU A 338 -3.48 15.84 9.95
CA GLU A 338 -2.04 15.94 9.66
C GLU A 338 -1.73 15.95 8.14
N ARG A 339 -2.65 15.47 7.31
CA ARG A 339 -2.57 15.48 5.84
C ARG A 339 -3.47 16.55 5.20
N TRP A 340 -3.87 17.59 5.95
CA TRP A 340 -4.73 18.65 5.43
C TRP A 340 -4.22 19.25 4.10
N GLU A 341 -2.90 19.49 3.98
CA GLU A 341 -2.35 20.12 2.76
C GLU A 341 -2.24 19.14 1.58
N GLU A 342 -1.86 17.89 1.83
CA GLU A 342 -1.87 16.81 0.84
C GLU A 342 -3.29 16.60 0.28
N LEU A 343 -4.30 16.57 1.16
CA LEU A 343 -5.73 16.48 0.83
C LEU A 343 -6.34 17.80 0.33
N TYR A 344 -5.63 18.94 0.44
CA TYR A 344 -6.01 20.21 -0.19
C TYR A 344 -5.55 20.25 -1.65
N ARG A 345 -4.37 19.71 -1.95
CA ARG A 345 -3.90 19.46 -3.33
C ARG A 345 -4.65 18.32 -4.00
N HIS A 346 -4.97 17.27 -3.25
CA HIS A 346 -5.59 16.02 -3.72
C HIS A 346 -6.87 15.67 -2.95
N PRO A 347 -7.94 16.48 -3.07
CA PRO A 347 -9.21 16.23 -2.38
C PRO A 347 -9.86 14.91 -2.79
N GLU A 348 -9.52 14.36 -3.95
CA GLU A 348 -9.95 13.06 -4.46
C GLU A 348 -9.34 11.86 -3.72
N TRP A 349 -8.29 12.05 -2.91
CA TRP A 349 -7.72 11.00 -2.05
C TRP A 349 -8.45 10.87 -0.70
N SER A 350 -9.46 11.70 -0.43
CA SER A 350 -10.24 11.63 0.81
C SER A 350 -11.29 10.52 0.78
N PHE A 351 -11.18 9.60 1.73
CA PHE A 351 -12.17 8.56 2.02
C PHE A 351 -13.12 8.95 3.16
N TYR A 352 -13.04 10.20 3.65
CA TYR A 352 -13.94 10.68 4.68
C TYR A 352 -15.35 10.96 4.12
N GLY A 353 -16.29 10.06 4.40
CA GLY A 353 -17.68 10.20 4.01
C GLY A 353 -18.53 9.01 4.42
N LYS A 354 -19.74 8.94 3.85
CA LYS A 354 -20.69 7.82 4.02
C LYS A 354 -20.51 6.71 2.97
N ASP A 355 -19.75 6.98 1.90
CA ASP A 355 -19.68 6.15 0.69
C ASP A 355 -18.44 5.21 0.70
N PHE A 356 -17.68 5.23 1.81
CA PHE A 356 -16.49 4.43 2.09
C PHE A 356 -16.58 3.82 3.51
N PRO A 357 -15.90 2.69 3.79
CA PRO A 357 -15.81 2.12 5.14
C PRO A 357 -14.84 2.93 6.02
N LYS A 358 -14.88 2.74 7.33
CA LYS A 358 -13.81 3.28 8.20
C LYS A 358 -12.52 2.52 7.92
N HIS A 359 -11.37 3.21 7.95
CA HIS A 359 -10.03 2.61 7.80
C HIS A 359 -9.88 1.29 8.57
N GLN A 360 -10.21 1.26 9.87
CA GLN A 360 -10.07 0.05 10.68
C GLN A 360 -10.96 -1.12 10.23
N GLU A 361 -12.14 -0.86 9.66
CA GLU A 361 -13.07 -1.90 9.16
C GLU A 361 -12.52 -2.56 7.89
N LEU A 362 -11.84 -1.75 7.06
CA LEU A 362 -11.13 -2.16 5.84
C LEU A 362 -9.88 -3.00 6.15
N ILE A 363 -9.05 -2.55 7.11
CA ILE A 363 -7.89 -3.29 7.63
C ILE A 363 -8.32 -4.64 8.21
N GLU A 364 -9.40 -4.68 9.00
CA GLU A 364 -9.89 -5.94 9.58
C GLU A 364 -10.52 -6.88 8.55
N ALA A 365 -11.10 -6.36 7.46
CA ALA A 365 -11.57 -7.20 6.37
C ALA A 365 -10.39 -7.92 5.68
N ARG A 366 -9.33 -7.19 5.31
CA ARG A 366 -8.09 -7.80 4.80
C ARG A 366 -7.51 -8.83 5.77
N ASN A 367 -7.40 -8.47 7.05
CA ASN A 367 -6.81 -9.34 8.07
C ASN A 367 -7.67 -10.61 8.35
N ARG A 368 -9.00 -10.57 8.15
CA ARG A 368 -9.86 -11.76 8.15
C ARG A 368 -9.54 -12.71 7.00
N VAL A 369 -9.23 -12.22 5.80
CA VAL A 369 -8.79 -13.07 4.68
C VAL A 369 -7.46 -13.75 4.98
N ILE A 370 -6.49 -12.99 5.50
CA ILE A 370 -5.16 -13.52 5.87
C ILE A 370 -5.29 -14.65 6.91
N ALA A 371 -6.25 -14.52 7.83
CA ALA A 371 -6.61 -15.56 8.80
C ALA A 371 -7.27 -16.80 8.17
N ARG A 372 -8.14 -16.64 7.16
CA ARG A 372 -8.77 -17.76 6.42
C ARG A 372 -7.76 -18.56 5.60
N HIS A 373 -6.68 -17.93 5.14
CA HIS A 373 -5.72 -18.52 4.18
C HIS A 373 -4.29 -18.65 4.74
N PRO A 374 -4.07 -19.42 5.83
CA PRO A 374 -2.76 -19.50 6.51
C PRO A 374 -1.65 -20.18 5.67
N LYS A 375 -1.99 -20.81 4.55
CA LYS A 375 -1.04 -21.39 3.57
C LYS A 375 -0.59 -20.40 2.50
N THR A 376 -1.22 -19.22 2.42
CA THR A 376 -0.96 -18.19 1.41
C THR A 376 -0.19 -17.05 2.04
N THR A 377 0.93 -16.67 1.42
CA THR A 377 1.76 -15.54 1.85
C THR A 377 1.14 -14.23 1.36
N PHE A 378 0.94 -13.27 2.26
CA PHE A 378 0.44 -11.94 1.93
C PHE A 378 1.51 -10.90 2.27
N ILE A 379 1.88 -10.05 1.30
CA ILE A 379 2.72 -8.87 1.51
C ILE A 379 1.77 -7.68 1.57
N CYS A 380 1.40 -7.24 2.76
CA CYS A 380 0.53 -6.09 2.94
C CYS A 380 1.33 -4.81 2.70
N ALA A 381 0.94 -4.06 1.67
CA ALA A 381 1.69 -2.91 1.19
C ALA A 381 1.73 -1.77 2.22
N HIS A 382 2.67 -0.85 2.07
CA HIS A 382 2.73 0.41 2.79
C HIS A 382 2.58 0.25 4.33
N MET A 383 3.37 -0.67 4.91
CA MET A 383 3.30 -1.08 6.32
C MET A 383 1.89 -1.58 6.73
N ALA A 384 1.33 -2.46 5.89
CA ALA A 384 -0.04 -2.95 5.97
C ALA A 384 -1.12 -1.84 6.06
N ASP A 385 -0.89 -0.73 5.39
CA ASP A 385 -1.73 0.48 5.37
C ASP A 385 -1.98 1.08 6.77
N ILE A 386 -1.12 0.81 7.76
CA ILE A 386 -1.19 1.35 9.14
C ILE A 386 0.19 1.73 9.70
N PRO A 387 0.97 2.57 9.00
CA PRO A 387 2.32 2.99 9.40
C PRO A 387 2.35 3.81 10.71
N GLU A 388 1.23 4.43 11.10
CA GLU A 388 1.15 5.36 12.23
C GLU A 388 0.99 4.63 13.59
N ASP A 389 0.66 3.33 13.58
CA ASP A 389 0.46 2.50 14.77
C ASP A 389 1.25 1.17 14.64
N LEU A 390 2.58 1.30 14.76
CA LEU A 390 3.50 0.15 14.70
C LEU A 390 3.27 -0.86 15.84
N THR A 391 2.69 -0.45 16.96
CA THR A 391 2.28 -1.33 18.06
C THR A 391 1.19 -2.30 17.59
N ARG A 392 0.12 -1.77 16.98
CA ARG A 392 -0.98 -2.57 16.43
C ARG A 392 -0.56 -3.37 15.19
N LEU A 393 0.30 -2.81 14.34
CA LEU A 393 0.90 -3.56 13.23
C LEU A 393 1.69 -4.77 13.73
N GLY A 394 2.44 -4.60 14.83
CA GLY A 394 3.15 -5.69 15.48
C GLY A 394 2.21 -6.80 15.96
N GLN A 395 1.10 -6.45 16.59
CA GLN A 395 0.06 -7.40 17.01
C GLN A 395 -0.54 -8.19 15.82
N TYR A 396 -0.57 -7.60 14.61
CA TYR A 396 -0.96 -8.34 13.40
C TYR A 396 0.16 -9.29 12.92
N LEU A 397 1.42 -8.86 12.90
CA LEU A 397 2.56 -9.72 12.49
C LEU A 397 2.80 -10.90 13.45
N ASP A 398 2.59 -10.70 14.77
CA ASP A 398 2.62 -11.74 15.79
C ASP A 398 1.44 -12.74 15.61
N ARG A 399 0.26 -12.27 15.20
CA ARG A 399 -0.96 -13.09 15.06
C ARG A 399 -1.03 -13.87 13.75
N TYR A 400 -0.52 -13.31 12.66
CA TYR A 400 -0.67 -13.85 11.31
C TYR A 400 0.71 -14.22 10.74
N PRO A 401 1.22 -15.47 10.93
CA PRO A 401 2.59 -15.84 10.52
C PRO A 401 2.83 -15.81 9.00
N ASN A 402 1.75 -15.73 8.21
CA ASN A 402 1.75 -15.59 6.76
C ASN A 402 1.64 -14.13 6.26
N MET A 403 1.52 -13.15 7.16
CA MET A 403 1.55 -11.72 6.85
C MET A 403 3.00 -11.21 6.79
N TYR A 404 3.30 -10.40 5.78
CA TYR A 404 4.54 -9.67 5.59
C TYR A 404 4.20 -8.23 5.27
N VAL A 405 5.15 -7.31 5.44
CA VAL A 405 4.97 -5.89 5.12
C VAL A 405 6.11 -5.36 4.30
N GLU A 406 5.86 -4.27 3.60
CA GLU A 406 6.89 -3.54 2.86
C GLU A 406 6.72 -2.03 3.07
N LEU A 407 7.82 -1.28 2.98
CA LEU A 407 7.93 0.11 3.47
C LEU A 407 7.67 1.20 2.41
N ALA A 408 7.24 0.83 1.20
CA ALA A 408 7.03 1.75 0.09
C ALA A 408 6.04 2.87 0.40
N ALA A 409 6.38 4.09 -0.03
CA ALA A 409 5.62 5.30 0.25
C ALA A 409 5.28 5.48 1.74
N ARG A 410 6.14 4.99 2.66
CA ARG A 410 5.97 5.11 4.13
C ARG A 410 7.20 5.58 4.91
N VAL A 411 8.25 6.02 4.21
CA VAL A 411 9.45 6.59 4.84
C VAL A 411 9.11 7.88 5.62
N ALA A 412 8.12 8.65 5.19
CA ALA A 412 7.63 9.84 5.89
C ALA A 412 7.05 9.52 7.28
N GLU A 413 6.18 8.51 7.39
CA GLU A 413 5.51 8.11 8.63
C GLU A 413 6.42 7.32 9.57
N LEU A 414 7.27 6.44 9.03
CA LEU A 414 8.24 5.67 9.81
C LEU A 414 9.37 6.55 10.33
N GLY A 415 9.90 7.42 9.47
CA GLY A 415 11.01 8.32 9.79
C GLY A 415 10.66 9.42 10.79
N ARG A 416 9.37 9.73 11.01
CA ARG A 416 8.92 10.63 12.09
C ARG A 416 8.71 9.96 13.46
N GLN A 417 9.04 8.67 13.59
CA GLN A 417 8.95 7.90 14.86
C GLN A 417 10.19 7.00 15.08
N PRO A 418 11.43 7.53 14.97
CA PRO A 418 12.63 6.73 14.73
C PRO A 418 12.90 5.64 15.77
N TYR A 419 12.67 5.89 17.06
CA TYR A 419 12.88 4.90 18.11
C TYR A 419 11.93 3.70 17.97
N THR A 420 10.62 3.96 17.84
CA THR A 420 9.58 2.94 17.61
C THR A 420 9.81 2.19 16.30
N ALA A 421 10.16 2.91 15.23
CA ALA A 421 10.48 2.30 13.93
C ALA A 421 11.72 1.40 14.01
N ARG A 422 12.79 1.84 14.69
CA ARG A 422 13.98 1.01 14.93
C ARG A 422 13.62 -0.26 15.68
N GLU A 423 12.94 -0.17 16.82
CA GLU A 423 12.55 -1.34 17.61
C GLU A 423 11.65 -2.30 16.83
N PHE A 424 10.71 -1.77 16.04
CA PHE A 424 9.85 -2.56 15.15
C PHE A 424 10.68 -3.30 14.09
N PHE A 425 11.61 -2.62 13.41
CA PHE A 425 12.48 -3.24 12.40
C PHE A 425 13.44 -4.28 12.99
N LEU A 426 13.93 -4.07 14.22
CA LEU A 426 14.72 -5.07 14.94
C LEU A 426 13.88 -6.31 15.32
N LYS A 427 12.65 -6.13 15.84
CA LYS A 427 11.78 -7.25 16.21
C LYS A 427 11.28 -8.05 15.00
N TYR A 428 10.91 -7.37 13.92
CA TYR A 428 10.26 -7.97 12.74
C TYR A 428 11.16 -8.04 11.51
N ALA A 429 12.48 -8.08 11.68
CA ALA A 429 13.47 -8.11 10.61
C ALA A 429 13.17 -9.17 9.53
N ASP A 430 12.69 -10.36 9.90
CA ASP A 430 12.34 -11.46 9.00
C ASP A 430 10.93 -11.33 8.35
N ARG A 431 10.27 -10.17 8.47
CA ARG A 431 8.88 -9.94 8.03
C ARG A 431 8.69 -8.65 7.20
N ILE A 432 9.73 -7.81 7.09
CA ILE A 432 9.71 -6.51 6.41
C ILE A 432 10.52 -6.61 5.11
N LEU A 433 10.02 -6.03 4.02
CA LEU A 433 10.68 -5.97 2.70
C LEU A 433 10.88 -4.51 2.26
N PHE A 434 11.89 -4.27 1.43
CA PHE A 434 12.13 -2.96 0.82
C PHE A 434 11.23 -2.73 -0.41
N GLY A 435 10.67 -1.52 -0.54
CA GLY A 435 9.87 -1.07 -1.68
C GLY A 435 9.83 0.45 -1.76
N THR A 436 9.41 1.02 -2.90
CA THR A 436 9.32 2.48 -3.08
C THR A 436 8.00 3.02 -3.67
N ASP A 437 7.13 2.17 -4.22
CA ASP A 437 5.84 2.52 -4.87
C ASP A 437 5.97 3.43 -6.09
N GLY A 438 6.95 3.14 -6.94
CA GLY A 438 7.20 3.97 -8.12
C GLY A 438 8.38 3.50 -8.95
N VAL A 439 8.96 4.43 -9.70
CA VAL A 439 10.27 4.27 -10.34
C VAL A 439 11.11 5.50 -9.98
N PRO A 440 11.63 5.56 -8.74
CA PRO A 440 12.23 6.77 -8.19
C PRO A 440 13.57 7.09 -8.87
N PRO A 441 13.83 8.36 -9.27
CA PRO A 441 15.18 8.85 -9.51
C PRO A 441 16.06 8.75 -8.25
N MET A 442 17.37 8.91 -8.43
CA MET A 442 18.36 8.85 -7.35
C MET A 442 18.07 9.82 -6.19
N SER A 443 17.45 10.98 -6.45
CA SER A 443 17.02 11.94 -5.42
C SER A 443 16.03 11.35 -4.42
N GLU A 444 15.06 10.57 -4.89
CA GLU A 444 14.03 9.91 -4.08
C GLU A 444 14.56 8.65 -3.37
N LEU A 445 15.59 8.00 -3.93
CA LEU A 445 16.25 6.83 -3.32
C LEU A 445 17.17 7.19 -2.14
N ILE A 446 17.89 8.31 -2.20
CA ILE A 446 18.83 8.73 -1.13
C ILE A 446 18.14 8.80 0.26
N PRO A 447 16.94 9.41 0.42
CA PRO A 447 16.17 9.38 1.67
C PRO A 447 15.91 7.97 2.23
N HIS A 448 15.67 6.98 1.38
CA HIS A 448 15.40 5.60 1.81
C HIS A 448 16.63 4.94 2.43
N TRP A 449 17.80 5.08 1.79
CA TRP A 449 19.07 4.56 2.33
C TRP A 449 19.49 5.32 3.58
N ARG A 450 19.34 6.65 3.57
CA ARG A 450 19.64 7.52 4.71
C ARG A 450 18.77 7.18 5.93
N PHE A 451 17.47 6.97 5.73
CA PHE A 451 16.54 6.51 6.76
C PHE A 451 16.98 5.17 7.37
N LEU A 452 17.28 4.16 6.55
CA LEU A 452 17.54 2.80 7.04
C LEU A 452 18.94 2.63 7.66
N GLU A 453 19.98 3.29 7.12
CA GLU A 453 21.38 3.00 7.46
C GLU A 453 22.03 3.99 8.44
N THR A 454 21.51 5.22 8.56
CA THR A 454 22.15 6.30 9.34
C THR A 454 21.44 6.61 10.65
N PHE A 455 22.08 7.39 11.52
CA PHE A 455 21.44 8.04 12.68
C PHE A 455 21.23 9.54 12.43
N ASP A 456 21.06 9.95 11.17
CA ASP A 456 20.93 11.37 10.81
C ASP A 456 19.64 11.98 11.36
N GLU A 457 19.70 13.25 11.75
CA GLU A 457 18.57 13.93 12.38
C GLU A 457 17.92 14.96 11.47
N TYR A 458 16.58 15.02 11.53
CA TYR A 458 15.76 16.11 11.00
C TYR A 458 16.06 16.51 9.54
N PHE A 459 16.06 15.53 8.63
CA PHE A 459 16.25 15.74 7.18
C PHE A 459 14.96 15.57 6.37
N PRO A 460 14.81 16.25 5.22
CA PRO A 460 13.64 16.05 4.35
C PRO A 460 13.69 14.66 3.71
N TYR A 461 12.52 14.02 3.57
CA TYR A 461 12.39 12.73 2.88
C TYR A 461 12.19 12.85 1.36
N GLU A 462 12.17 14.07 0.84
CA GLU A 462 11.95 14.41 -0.57
C GLU A 462 12.62 15.76 -0.90
N ASP A 463 13.06 15.98 -2.16
CA ASP A 463 13.69 17.24 -2.60
C ASP A 463 12.67 18.29 -3.14
N ASN A 464 11.39 18.12 -2.79
CA ASN A 464 10.27 18.95 -3.25
C ASN A 464 9.90 20.00 -2.17
N PRO A 465 9.74 21.30 -2.52
CA PRO A 465 9.24 22.32 -1.59
C PRO A 465 7.82 22.02 -1.04
N PHE A 466 7.08 21.12 -1.66
CA PHE A 466 5.85 20.52 -1.14
C PHE A 466 6.06 19.00 -1.03
N PRO A 467 6.64 18.49 0.06
CA PRO A 467 6.92 17.07 0.20
C PRO A 467 5.60 16.28 0.20
N PRO A 468 5.51 15.14 -0.50
CA PRO A 468 4.23 14.59 -0.94
C PRO A 468 3.32 14.15 0.22
N GLN A 469 3.90 13.71 1.34
CA GLN A 469 3.23 12.95 2.41
C GLN A 469 3.22 13.68 3.76
N GLY A 470 3.03 15.01 3.75
CA GLY A 470 2.91 15.85 4.94
C GLY A 470 4.18 16.62 5.30
N PHE A 471 3.98 17.78 5.95
CA PHE A 471 5.05 18.75 6.26
C PHE A 471 5.84 18.39 7.53
N TRP A 472 6.75 17.43 7.42
CA TRP A 472 7.77 17.17 8.43
C TRP A 472 9.06 16.61 7.85
N ASN A 473 10.15 16.80 8.58
CA ASN A 473 11.39 16.09 8.36
C ASN A 473 11.39 14.75 9.12
N ILE A 474 12.30 13.86 8.72
CA ILE A 474 12.49 12.52 9.29
C ILE A 474 13.88 12.35 9.91
N TYR A 475 14.09 11.19 10.54
CA TYR A 475 15.30 10.80 11.24
C TYR A 475 15.71 9.38 10.81
N GLY A 476 17.01 9.11 10.83
CA GLY A 476 17.57 7.79 10.53
C GLY A 476 17.41 6.81 11.69
N ILE A 477 17.26 5.53 11.36
CA ILE A 477 17.06 4.44 12.32
C ILE A 477 18.23 3.45 12.42
N GLY A 478 19.32 3.68 11.68
CA GLY A 478 20.66 3.11 11.89
C GLY A 478 20.73 1.58 12.00
N LEU A 479 20.02 0.85 11.14
CA LEU A 479 19.83 -0.59 11.25
C LEU A 479 21.16 -1.37 11.14
N PRO A 480 21.34 -2.45 11.92
CA PRO A 480 22.53 -3.29 11.82
C PRO A 480 22.52 -4.13 10.54
N ASP A 481 23.71 -4.51 10.10
CA ASP A 481 23.98 -5.20 8.83
C ASP A 481 23.11 -6.44 8.57
N ASP A 482 22.78 -7.21 9.60
CA ASP A 482 21.94 -8.41 9.48
C ASP A 482 20.45 -8.09 9.25
N VAL A 483 19.95 -7.00 9.83
CA VAL A 483 18.58 -6.51 9.58
C VAL A 483 18.51 -5.82 8.22
N LEU A 484 19.54 -5.06 7.83
CA LEU A 484 19.63 -4.47 6.49
C LEU A 484 19.56 -5.53 5.38
N ARG A 485 20.33 -6.62 5.48
CA ARG A 485 20.27 -7.72 4.48
C ARG A 485 18.88 -8.35 4.38
N LYS A 486 18.20 -8.57 5.52
CA LYS A 486 16.84 -9.14 5.56
C LYS A 486 15.82 -8.24 4.85
N VAL A 487 15.82 -6.95 5.18
CA VAL A 487 14.91 -5.95 4.59
C VAL A 487 15.22 -5.74 3.10
N TYR A 488 16.51 -5.63 2.73
CA TYR A 488 16.92 -5.34 1.36
C TYR A 488 16.74 -6.52 0.40
N TYR A 489 17.05 -7.77 0.76
CA TYR A 489 16.88 -8.88 -0.18
C TYR A 489 16.52 -10.24 0.41
N GLU A 490 16.95 -10.62 1.61
CA GLU A 490 16.81 -12.03 2.05
C GLU A 490 15.34 -12.44 2.26
N ASN A 491 14.48 -11.50 2.69
CA ASN A 491 13.04 -11.73 2.74
C ASN A 491 12.42 -11.81 1.34
N ALA A 492 12.78 -10.92 0.42
CA ALA A 492 12.27 -10.95 -0.96
C ALA A 492 12.68 -12.24 -1.70
N ALA A 493 13.95 -12.64 -1.57
CA ALA A 493 14.52 -13.86 -2.14
C ALA A 493 13.89 -15.14 -1.59
N ARG A 494 13.44 -15.14 -0.32
CA ARG A 494 12.76 -16.26 0.33
C ARG A 494 11.28 -16.38 -0.04
N LEU A 495 10.62 -15.28 -0.38
CA LEU A 495 9.16 -15.20 -0.53
C LEU A 495 8.69 -15.08 -1.98
N ILE A 496 9.53 -14.55 -2.87
CA ILE A 496 9.19 -14.27 -4.27
C ILE A 496 10.04 -15.20 -5.17
N PRO A 497 9.41 -16.09 -5.97
CA PRO A 497 10.13 -16.96 -6.90
C PRO A 497 11.10 -16.20 -7.83
N LYS A 498 12.21 -16.86 -8.19
CA LYS A 498 13.34 -16.35 -8.99
C LYS A 498 14.16 -15.22 -8.37
N VAL A 499 13.64 -14.45 -7.41
CA VAL A 499 14.36 -13.28 -6.85
C VAL A 499 15.70 -13.66 -6.23
N GLY A 500 15.80 -14.79 -5.51
CA GLY A 500 17.08 -15.26 -4.95
C GLY A 500 18.13 -15.60 -6.01
N GLU A 501 17.71 -16.25 -7.10
CA GLU A 501 18.57 -16.58 -8.25
C GLU A 501 19.08 -15.29 -8.94
N TYR A 502 18.18 -14.32 -9.12
CA TYR A 502 18.47 -13.05 -9.79
C TYR A 502 19.39 -12.15 -8.95
N VAL A 503 19.19 -12.07 -7.63
CA VAL A 503 20.10 -11.37 -6.71
C VAL A 503 21.49 -12.03 -6.70
N GLN A 504 21.57 -13.36 -6.77
CA GLN A 504 22.86 -14.06 -6.84
C GLN A 504 23.58 -13.78 -8.17
N ALA A 505 22.88 -13.86 -9.32
CA ALA A 505 23.43 -13.52 -10.62
C ALA A 505 23.93 -12.05 -10.68
N TYR A 506 23.21 -11.13 -10.04
CA TYR A 506 23.62 -9.73 -9.91
C TYR A 506 24.93 -9.57 -9.12
N ARG A 507 25.04 -10.24 -7.97
CA ARG A 507 26.25 -10.23 -7.12
C ARG A 507 27.46 -10.76 -7.88
N GLU A 508 27.30 -11.85 -8.63
CA GLU A 508 28.35 -12.41 -9.46
C GLU A 508 28.72 -11.51 -10.64
N ALA A 509 27.77 -10.80 -11.24
CA ALA A 509 28.05 -9.81 -12.28
C ALA A 509 28.90 -8.65 -11.73
N ARG A 510 28.54 -8.08 -10.57
CA ARG A 510 29.35 -7.03 -9.93
C ARG A 510 30.74 -7.54 -9.52
N ALA A 511 30.85 -8.77 -9.00
CA ALA A 511 32.13 -9.38 -8.62
C ALA A 511 33.06 -9.76 -9.79
N ARG A 512 32.58 -9.67 -11.04
CA ARG A 512 33.39 -9.82 -12.27
C ARG A 512 33.66 -8.49 -12.99
N GLY A 513 33.09 -7.39 -12.50
CA GLY A 513 33.09 -6.07 -13.15
C GLY A 513 33.67 -4.93 -12.31
N GLY A 514 34.46 -5.27 -11.28
CA GLY A 514 35.21 -4.34 -10.42
C GLY A 514 36.49 -5.00 -9.92
#